data_AF-A0A562T117-F1
#
_entry.id   AF-A0A562T117-F1
#
_cell.length_a   1.000
_cell.length_b   1.000
_cell.length_c   1.000
_cell.angle_alpha   90.00
_cell.angle_beta   90.00
_cell.angle_gamma   90.00
#
_symmetry.space_group_name_H-M   'P 1'
#
loop_
_entity.id
_entity.type
_entity.pdbx_description
1 polymer ?
#
loop_
_entity_poly.entity_id
_entity_poly.type
_entity_poly.pdbx_seq_one_letter_code
_entity_poly.pdbx_strand_id
1 'polypeptide(L)'
;MACCFAFISQAAAQRKDLARFKDSVQQASRQYLKEMAFCGCLKGALGTKVLFEDDISGSIYFDLAGYPPDVVMAVDSLSKEVGRAIKPTQIADYGDKKPITFRCFEWYKSSALDSLVKRYDDKVFYPEW
;
A
#
# COMPACT_ATOMS: atom_id res chain seq x y z
N MET A 1 24.15 44.52 4.82
CA MET A 1 24.00 43.21 5.50
C MET A 1 22.57 42.67 5.57
N ALA A 2 21.51 43.39 5.13
CA ALA A 2 20.13 42.92 5.25
C ALA A 2 19.68 41.90 4.17
N CYS A 3 20.27 41.91 2.96
CA CYS A 3 19.86 41.00 1.87
C CYS A 3 20.24 39.52 2.11
N CYS A 4 21.36 39.21 2.77
CA CYS A 4 21.75 37.82 3.05
C CYS A 4 20.77 37.10 3.99
N PHE A 5 20.20 37.80 4.98
CA PHE A 5 19.27 37.20 5.93
C PHE A 5 17.91 36.85 5.29
N ALA A 6 17.42 37.68 4.36
CA ALA A 6 16.17 37.41 3.65
C ALA A 6 16.28 36.15 2.75
N PHE A 7 17.39 35.98 2.03
CA PHE A 7 17.62 34.81 1.18
C PHE A 7 17.78 33.50 1.97
N ILE A 8 18.45 33.52 3.13
CA ILE A 8 18.60 32.32 3.98
C ILE A 8 17.26 31.90 4.57
N SER A 9 16.42 32.85 4.98
CA SER A 9 15.08 32.57 5.52
C SER A 9 14.17 31.92 4.47
N GLN A 10 14.20 32.44 3.24
CA GLN A 10 13.38 31.92 2.13
C GLN A 10 13.83 30.52 1.70
N ALA A 11 15.14 30.27 1.59
CA ALA A 11 15.68 28.94 1.31
C ALA A 11 15.34 27.91 2.40
N ALA A 12 15.31 28.33 3.68
CA ALA A 12 14.95 27.45 4.78
C ALA A 12 13.45 27.09 4.78
N ALA A 13 12.57 28.04 4.41
CA ALA A 13 11.13 27.78 4.26
C ALA A 13 10.86 26.80 3.12
N GLN A 14 11.48 27.00 1.95
CA GLN A 14 11.35 26.11 0.79
C GLN A 14 11.78 24.66 1.10
N ARG A 15 12.85 24.47 1.90
CA ARG A 15 13.28 23.13 2.33
C ARG A 15 12.26 22.44 3.22
N LYS A 16 11.62 23.17 4.14
CA LYS A 16 10.59 22.62 5.02
C LYS A 16 9.35 22.21 4.24
N ASP A 17 8.94 23.02 3.26
CA ASP A 17 7.79 22.71 2.42
C ASP A 17 8.05 21.49 1.52
N LEU A 18 9.25 21.39 0.93
CA LEU A 18 9.66 20.21 0.16
C LEU A 18 9.67 18.95 1.02
N ALA A 19 10.22 19.01 2.24
CA ALA A 19 10.23 17.87 3.15
C ALA A 19 8.80 17.41 3.50
N ARG A 20 7.90 18.36 3.81
CA ARG A 20 6.49 18.07 4.08
C ARG A 20 5.78 17.44 2.88
N PHE A 21 6.05 17.94 1.68
CA PHE A 21 5.50 17.37 0.44
C PHE A 21 5.99 15.93 0.24
N LYS A 22 7.30 15.69 0.36
CA LYS A 22 7.87 14.33 0.25
C LYS A 22 7.25 13.38 1.27
N ASP A 23 7.10 13.81 2.52
CA ASP A 23 6.44 13.01 3.55
C ASP A 23 4.98 12.69 3.19
N SER A 24 4.22 13.64 2.64
CA SER A 24 2.84 13.40 2.22
C SER A 24 2.73 12.43 1.05
N VAL A 25 3.61 12.54 0.05
CA VAL A 25 3.67 11.61 -1.09
C VAL A 25 4.02 10.21 -0.59
N GLN A 26 5.04 10.09 0.25
CA GLN A 26 5.44 8.81 0.81
C GLN A 26 4.30 8.18 1.62
N GLN A 27 3.58 8.95 2.44
CA GLN A 27 2.43 8.45 3.19
C GLN A 27 1.30 7.96 2.27
N ALA A 28 0.97 8.71 1.22
CA ALA A 28 -0.04 8.31 0.24
C ALA A 28 0.39 7.05 -0.53
N SER A 29 1.63 6.99 -1.01
CA SER A 29 2.21 5.82 -1.68
C SER A 29 2.13 4.56 -0.81
N ARG A 30 2.52 4.66 0.47
CA ARG A 30 2.37 3.53 1.41
C ARG A 30 0.92 3.09 1.54
N GLN A 31 -0.01 4.03 1.61
CA GLN A 31 -1.44 3.74 1.73
C GLN A 31 -1.97 2.98 0.51
N TYR A 32 -1.66 3.45 -0.70
CA TYR A 32 -2.05 2.76 -1.94
C TYR A 32 -1.42 1.37 -2.07
N LEU A 33 -0.15 1.21 -1.65
CA LEU A 33 0.50 -0.10 -1.66
C LEU A 33 -0.15 -1.09 -0.67
N LYS A 34 -0.65 -0.60 0.47
CA LYS A 34 -1.44 -1.40 1.43
C LYS A 34 -2.83 -1.75 0.89
N GLU A 35 -3.48 -0.82 0.19
CA GLU A 35 -4.78 -1.07 -0.46
C GLU A 35 -4.61 -2.11 -1.58
N MET A 36 -3.54 -2.03 -2.36
CA MET A 36 -3.15 -3.07 -3.31
C MET A 36 -2.90 -4.42 -2.62
N ALA A 37 -2.20 -4.44 -1.48
CA ALA A 37 -2.01 -5.65 -0.69
C ALA A 37 -3.34 -6.28 -0.23
N PHE A 38 -4.32 -5.45 0.14
CA PHE A 38 -5.66 -5.93 0.47
C PHE A 38 -6.34 -6.59 -0.74
N CYS A 39 -6.31 -5.96 -1.91
CA CYS A 39 -6.81 -6.54 -3.16
C CYS A 39 -6.10 -7.88 -3.48
N GLY A 40 -4.78 -7.95 -3.33
CA GLY A 40 -3.99 -9.15 -3.52
C GLY A 40 -4.41 -10.29 -2.58
N CYS A 41 -4.67 -9.98 -1.31
CA CYS A 41 -5.19 -10.96 -0.34
C CYS A 41 -6.56 -11.50 -0.75
N LEU A 42 -7.50 -10.62 -1.12
CA LEU A 42 -8.82 -11.05 -1.54
C LEU A 42 -8.73 -11.94 -2.81
N LYS A 43 -7.88 -11.56 -3.77
CA LYS A 43 -7.63 -12.34 -5.00
C LYS A 43 -7.03 -13.71 -4.69
N GLY A 44 -6.09 -13.78 -3.75
CA GLY A 44 -5.50 -15.05 -3.31
C GLY A 44 -6.52 -15.99 -2.66
N ALA A 45 -7.48 -15.44 -1.92
CA ALA A 45 -8.49 -16.21 -1.20
C ALA A 45 -9.68 -16.64 -2.08
N LEU A 46 -10.09 -15.79 -3.03
CA LEU A 46 -11.25 -16.01 -3.88
C LEU A 46 -10.91 -16.67 -5.22
N GLY A 47 -9.66 -16.57 -5.69
CA GLY A 47 -9.24 -17.08 -7.00
C GLY A 47 -9.77 -16.20 -8.15
N THR A 48 -10.07 -16.82 -9.29
CA THR A 48 -10.62 -16.17 -10.50
C THR A 48 -12.13 -15.97 -10.43
N LYS A 49 -12.70 -15.77 -9.23
CA LYS A 49 -14.12 -15.43 -9.13
C LYS A 49 -14.36 -14.05 -9.75
N VAL A 50 -15.55 -13.88 -10.33
CA VAL A 50 -16.06 -12.72 -11.09
C VAL A 50 -15.59 -11.36 -10.59
N LEU A 51 -15.46 -11.18 -9.26
CA LEU A 51 -15.03 -9.92 -8.65
C LEU A 51 -13.74 -9.33 -9.23
N PHE A 52 -12.75 -10.14 -9.65
CA PHE A 52 -11.45 -9.62 -10.11
C PHE A 52 -11.28 -9.57 -11.63
N GLU A 53 -12.28 -10.00 -12.39
CA GLU A 53 -12.25 -9.91 -13.85
C GLU A 53 -12.77 -8.54 -14.32
N ASP A 54 -13.78 -8.00 -13.63
CA ASP A 54 -14.41 -6.73 -14.00
C ASP A 54 -13.95 -5.54 -13.13
N ASP A 55 -13.30 -5.78 -11.99
CA ASP A 55 -12.86 -4.74 -11.05
C ASP A 55 -11.40 -4.32 -11.31
N ILE A 56 -11.23 -3.09 -11.81
CA ILE A 56 -9.94 -2.48 -12.12
C ILE A 56 -9.25 -1.81 -10.91
N SER A 57 -9.81 -1.88 -9.70
CA SER A 57 -9.28 -1.19 -8.51
C SER A 57 -7.82 -1.57 -8.24
N GLY A 58 -7.44 -2.83 -8.45
CA GLY A 58 -6.04 -3.27 -8.32
C GLY A 58 -5.09 -2.55 -9.28
N SER A 59 -5.50 -2.34 -10.54
CA SER A 59 -4.71 -1.59 -11.52
C SER A 59 -4.59 -0.12 -11.14
N ILE A 60 -5.67 0.49 -10.64
CA ILE A 60 -5.65 1.87 -10.16
C ILE A 60 -4.65 2.02 -9.00
N TYR A 61 -4.68 1.13 -8.02
CA TYR A 61 -3.72 1.18 -6.91
C TYR A 61 -2.29 0.90 -7.35
N PHE A 62 -2.08 0.03 -8.34
CA PHE A 62 -0.76 -0.19 -8.93
C PHE A 62 -0.18 1.12 -9.49
N ASP A 63 -0.98 1.88 -10.25
CA ASP A 63 -0.56 3.14 -10.86
C ASP A 63 -0.35 4.25 -9.81
N LEU A 64 -1.23 4.33 -8.80
CA LEU A 64 -1.16 5.36 -7.76
C LEU A 64 -0.08 5.13 -6.71
N ALA A 65 0.35 3.88 -6.50
CA ALA A 65 1.31 3.56 -5.44
C ALA A 65 2.66 4.27 -5.63
N GLY A 66 3.04 4.59 -6.87
CA GLY A 66 4.27 5.33 -7.14
C GLY A 66 5.53 4.55 -6.77
N TYR A 67 5.48 3.21 -6.83
CA TYR A 67 6.63 2.34 -6.66
C TYR A 67 7.01 1.66 -7.98
N PRO A 68 8.26 1.21 -8.12
CA PRO A 68 8.66 0.30 -9.18
C PRO A 68 7.74 -0.94 -9.27
N PRO A 69 7.44 -1.46 -10.48
CA PRO A 69 6.58 -2.63 -10.66
C PRO A 69 6.98 -3.85 -9.85
N ASP A 70 8.27 -4.12 -9.67
CA ASP A 70 8.80 -5.24 -8.89
C ASP A 70 8.40 -5.16 -7.41
N VAL A 71 8.40 -3.95 -6.84
CA VAL A 71 7.96 -3.72 -5.45
C VAL A 71 6.47 -4.02 -5.30
N VAL A 72 5.64 -3.49 -6.20
CA VAL A 72 4.19 -3.71 -6.14
C VAL A 72 3.87 -5.20 -6.33
N MET A 73 4.54 -5.85 -7.28
CA MET A 73 4.39 -7.29 -7.53
C MET A 73 4.84 -8.16 -6.34
N ALA A 74 5.90 -7.77 -5.63
CA ALA A 74 6.36 -8.48 -4.44
C ALA A 74 5.33 -8.41 -3.31
N VAL A 75 4.76 -7.23 -3.05
CA VAL A 75 3.72 -7.03 -2.02
C VAL A 75 2.42 -7.76 -2.39
N ASP A 76 2.00 -7.68 -3.65
CA ASP A 76 0.83 -8.39 -4.17
C ASP A 76 0.99 -9.91 -4.07
N SER A 77 2.16 -10.46 -4.44
CA SER A 77 2.44 -11.90 -4.37
C SER A 77 2.37 -12.43 -2.94
N LEU A 78 3.02 -11.76 -1.99
CA LEU A 78 2.95 -12.14 -0.57
C LEU A 78 1.51 -12.05 -0.07
N SER A 79 0.78 -11.00 -0.45
CA SER A 79 -0.60 -10.82 0.00
C SER A 79 -1.51 -11.93 -0.54
N LYS A 80 -1.31 -12.38 -1.78
CA LYS A 80 -2.02 -13.55 -2.32
C LYS A 80 -1.73 -14.82 -1.53
N GLU A 81 -0.50 -15.03 -1.06
CA GLU A 81 -0.16 -16.17 -0.19
C GLU A 81 -0.91 -16.10 1.13
N VAL A 82 -0.98 -14.92 1.75
CA VAL A 82 -1.80 -14.69 2.96
C VAL A 82 -3.26 -15.04 2.69
N GLY A 83 -3.81 -14.61 1.56
CA GLY A 83 -5.16 -14.94 1.12
C GLY A 83 -5.40 -16.45 0.94
N ARG A 84 -4.48 -17.15 0.26
CA ARG A 84 -4.54 -18.60 0.04
C ARG A 84 -4.50 -19.39 1.35
N ALA A 85 -3.78 -18.88 2.34
CA ALA A 85 -3.65 -19.51 3.66
C ALA A 85 -4.91 -19.37 4.54
N ILE A 86 -5.93 -18.59 4.12
CA ILE A 86 -7.17 -18.45 4.87
C ILE A 86 -7.93 -19.78 4.90
N LYS A 87 -8.12 -20.29 6.13
CA LYS A 87 -8.84 -21.52 6.43
C LYS A 87 -10.33 -21.24 6.71
N PRO A 88 -11.20 -22.24 6.52
CA PRO A 88 -12.56 -22.19 7.06
C PRO A 88 -12.56 -21.93 8.56
N THR A 89 -13.65 -21.33 9.05
CA THR A 89 -13.88 -21.16 10.48
C THR A 89 -14.19 -22.49 11.16
N GLN A 90 -13.88 -22.59 12.46
CA GLN A 90 -14.23 -23.74 13.30
C GLN A 90 -15.57 -23.56 14.03
N ILE A 91 -16.21 -22.40 13.87
CA ILE A 91 -17.51 -22.10 14.50
C ILE A 91 -18.60 -22.86 13.74
N ALA A 92 -19.29 -23.76 14.43
CA ALA A 92 -20.27 -24.68 13.85
C ALA A 92 -21.34 -23.96 12.99
N ASP A 93 -21.85 -22.82 13.44
CA ASP A 93 -22.92 -22.06 12.78
C ASP A 93 -22.53 -21.51 11.39
N TYR A 94 -21.23 -21.39 11.12
CA TYR A 94 -20.73 -20.85 9.87
C TYR A 94 -20.35 -21.94 8.85
N GLY A 95 -20.34 -23.21 9.26
CA GLY A 95 -19.90 -24.34 8.43
C GLY A 95 -18.47 -24.14 7.87
N ASP A 96 -18.19 -24.73 6.70
CA ASP A 96 -16.88 -24.66 6.04
C ASP A 96 -16.59 -23.31 5.34
N LYS A 97 -17.27 -22.23 5.75
CA LYS A 97 -17.08 -20.90 5.15
C LYS A 97 -15.79 -20.25 5.64
N LYS A 98 -15.13 -19.53 4.71
CA LYS A 98 -13.92 -18.76 4.99
C LYS A 98 -14.28 -17.30 5.32
N PRO A 99 -13.79 -16.72 6.43
CA PRO A 99 -13.99 -15.31 6.75
C PRO A 99 -13.02 -14.41 5.95
N ILE A 100 -13.08 -14.48 4.61
CA ILE A 100 -12.06 -13.93 3.71
C ILE A 100 -11.81 -12.44 3.95
N THR A 101 -12.85 -11.62 3.84
CA THR A 101 -12.75 -10.17 3.99
C THR A 101 -12.19 -9.78 5.35
N PHE A 102 -12.64 -10.45 6.42
CA PHE A 102 -12.15 -10.23 7.78
C PHE A 102 -10.64 -10.50 7.90
N ARG A 103 -10.17 -11.65 7.40
CA ARG A 103 -8.74 -12.01 7.46
C ARG A 103 -7.86 -11.11 6.59
N CYS A 104 -8.37 -10.68 5.44
CA CYS A 104 -7.65 -9.70 4.62
C CYS A 104 -7.61 -8.31 5.29
N PHE A 105 -8.64 -7.93 6.05
CA PHE A 105 -8.59 -6.70 6.84
C PHE A 105 -7.59 -6.78 7.99
N GLU A 106 -7.46 -7.94 8.64
CA GLU A 106 -6.41 -8.17 9.64
C GLU A 106 -5.02 -8.04 9.01
N TRP A 107 -4.81 -8.62 7.81
CA TRP A 107 -3.57 -8.44 7.05
C TRP A 107 -3.28 -6.96 6.74
N TYR A 108 -4.27 -6.24 6.21
CA TYR A 108 -4.18 -4.82 5.88
C TYR A 108 -3.82 -3.94 7.08
N LYS A 109 -4.32 -4.29 8.27
CA LYS A 109 -4.03 -3.58 9.54
C LYS A 109 -2.78 -4.11 10.26
N SER A 110 -2.08 -5.09 9.71
CA SER A 110 -0.99 -5.76 10.41
C SER A 110 0.29 -4.92 10.42
N SER A 111 1.03 -5.01 11.53
CA SER A 111 2.37 -4.44 11.64
C SER A 111 3.36 -5.09 10.67
N ALA A 112 3.10 -6.34 10.25
CA ALA A 112 3.89 -7.05 9.26
C ALA A 112 3.81 -6.39 7.88
N LEU A 113 2.58 -6.06 7.42
CA LEU A 113 2.39 -5.31 6.18
C LEU A 113 2.96 -3.89 6.29
N ASP A 114 2.73 -3.20 7.41
CA ASP A 114 3.31 -1.87 7.64
C ASP A 114 4.83 -1.88 7.54
N SER A 115 5.46 -2.90 8.14
CA SER A 115 6.91 -3.06 8.13
C SER A 115 7.43 -3.44 6.73
N LEU A 116 6.69 -4.27 5.99
CA LEU A 116 7.02 -4.61 4.61
C LEU A 116 7.01 -3.38 3.71
N VAL A 117 5.95 -2.58 3.76
CA VAL A 117 5.79 -1.40 2.92
C VAL A 117 6.86 -0.36 3.23
N LYS A 118 7.18 -0.12 4.52
CA LYS A 118 8.25 0.80 4.94
C LYS A 118 9.65 0.40 4.44
N ARG A 119 9.90 -0.88 4.15
CA ARG A 119 11.20 -1.31 3.59
C ARG A 119 11.46 -0.79 2.18
N TYR A 120 10.45 -0.23 1.52
CA TYR A 120 10.54 0.28 0.16
C TYR A 120 10.45 1.80 0.08
N ASP A 121 10.46 2.52 1.21
CA ASP A 121 10.30 3.98 1.24
C ASP A 121 11.34 4.73 0.37
N ASP A 122 12.53 4.16 0.25
CA ASP A 122 13.62 4.66 -0.59
C ASP A 122 13.37 4.50 -2.09
N LYS A 123 12.35 3.72 -2.48
CA LYS A 123 11.97 3.44 -3.86
C LYS A 123 10.75 4.22 -4.34
N VAL A 124 10.15 5.08 -3.52
CA VAL A 124 9.00 5.90 -3.94
C VAL A 124 9.45 6.89 -5.02
N PHE A 125 8.75 6.90 -6.15
CA PHE A 125 8.94 7.92 -7.18
C PHE A 125 8.37 9.26 -6.69
N TYR A 126 9.23 10.26 -6.61
CA TYR A 126 8.81 11.64 -6.39
C TYR A 126 8.66 12.30 -7.75
N PRO A 127 7.50 12.86 -8.09
CA PRO A 127 7.37 13.57 -9.34
C PRO A 127 8.28 14.81 -9.32
N GLU A 128 9.20 14.87 -10.27
CA GLU A 128 10.07 16.02 -10.50
C GLU A 128 9.25 17.04 -11.32
N TRP A 129 8.60 17.97 -10.63
CA TRP A 129 7.92 19.12 -11.24
C TRP A 129 8.83 20.36 -11.21
#